data_AF-A0A4Y2T684-F1
#
_entry.id   AF-A0A4Y2T684-F1
#
_cell.length_a   1.000
_cell.length_b   1.000
_cell.length_c   1.000
_cell.angle_alpha   90.00
_cell.angle_beta   90.00
_cell.angle_gamma   90.00
#
_symmetry.space_group_name_H-M   'P 1'
#
loop_
_entity.id
_entity.type
_entity.pdbx_description
1 polymer ?
#
loop_
_entity_poly.entity_id
_entity_poly.type
_entity_poly.pdbx_seq_one_letter_code
_entity_poly.pdbx_strand_id
1 'polypeptide(L)'
;QHLFRGNEKRGSLLLHLYWSYLNRSRNLLAVSDSLRIIWNSVPEAFLCHEEIASAFKEEGFSPKEIEDIYKFYSEAVEEFPSKVEPRSLKHYCRIVIRRRLWKCGLWLPEGIRQSGLPPKLQAYLNL
;
A
#
# COMPACT_ATOMS: atom_id res chain seq x y z
N GLN A 1 4.53 -18.47 -16.82
CA GLN A 1 4.61 -18.69 -15.34
C GLN A 1 4.41 -17.41 -14.50
N HIS A 2 3.97 -16.26 -15.07
CA HIS A 2 3.82 -15.01 -14.31
C HIS A 2 2.40 -14.69 -13.79
N LEU A 3 1.39 -15.48 -14.15
CA LEU A 3 -0.02 -15.18 -13.82
C LEU A 3 -0.46 -15.65 -12.42
N PHE A 4 0.14 -16.71 -11.86
CA PHE A 4 -0.28 -17.25 -10.56
C PHE A 4 0.24 -16.45 -9.34
N ARG A 5 1.34 -15.70 -9.50
CA ARG A 5 1.93 -14.91 -8.40
C ARG A 5 1.14 -13.64 -8.05
N GLY A 6 0.21 -13.23 -8.92
CA GLY A 6 -0.64 -12.06 -8.69
C GLY A 6 -1.69 -12.29 -7.60
N ASN A 7 -2.24 -13.50 -7.51
CA ASN A 7 -3.38 -13.79 -6.63
C ASN A 7 -2.98 -13.82 -5.15
N GLU A 8 -1.89 -14.51 -4.79
CA GLU A 8 -1.41 -14.61 -3.40
C GLU A 8 -1.09 -13.25 -2.76
N LYS A 9 -0.47 -12.36 -3.55
CA LYS A 9 -0.12 -11.02 -3.08
C LYS A 9 -1.34 -10.13 -2.88
N ARG A 10 -2.31 -10.18 -3.81
CA ARG A 10 -3.56 -9.42 -3.66
C ARG A 10 -4.37 -9.92 -2.46
N GLY A 11 -4.45 -11.24 -2.25
CA GLY A 11 -5.05 -11.82 -1.05
C GLY A 11 -4.36 -11.34 0.23
N SER A 12 -3.02 -11.27 0.26
CA SER A 12 -2.27 -10.75 1.41
C SER A 12 -2.57 -9.28 1.70
N LEU A 13 -2.73 -8.46 0.66
CA LEU A 13 -3.07 -7.04 0.79
C LEU A 13 -4.51 -6.82 1.27
N LEU A 14 -5.46 -7.63 0.78
CA LEU A 14 -6.85 -7.65 1.26
C LEU A 14 -6.93 -8.08 2.73
N LEU A 15 -6.20 -9.13 3.10
CA LEU A 15 -6.11 -9.58 4.50
C LEU A 15 -5.49 -8.50 5.39
N HIS A 16 -4.44 -7.81 4.92
CA HIS A 16 -3.84 -6.71 5.65
C HIS A 16 -4.82 -5.54 5.86
N LEU A 17 -5.59 -5.18 4.82
CA LEU A 17 -6.65 -4.17 4.92
C LEU A 17 -7.72 -4.61 5.94
N TYR A 18 -8.19 -5.86 5.84
CA TYR A 18 -9.18 -6.42 6.74
C TYR A 18 -8.72 -6.36 8.20
N TRP A 19 -7.51 -6.86 8.48
CA TRP A 19 -6.93 -6.85 9.81
C TRP A 19 -6.77 -5.43 10.36
N SER A 20 -6.35 -4.49 9.51
CA SER A 20 -6.24 -3.08 9.87
C SER A 20 -7.60 -2.49 10.23
N TYR A 21 -8.63 -2.76 9.42
CA TYR A 21 -9.99 -2.30 9.68
C TYR A 21 -10.52 -2.85 11.02
N LEU A 22 -10.31 -4.12 11.34
CA LEU A 22 -10.73 -4.69 12.62
C LEU A 22 -10.03 -4.06 13.83
N ASN A 23 -8.77 -3.67 13.68
CA ASN A 23 -7.97 -3.09 14.77
C ASN A 23 -8.05 -1.56 14.86
N ARG A 24 -8.79 -0.89 13.96
CA ARG A 24 -8.86 0.58 13.87
C ARG A 24 -9.34 1.26 15.16
N SER A 25 -10.18 0.59 15.95
CA SER A 25 -10.73 1.12 17.20
C SER A 25 -9.68 1.24 18.32
N ARG A 26 -8.57 0.50 18.22
CA ARG A 26 -7.50 0.52 19.23
C ARG A 26 -6.59 1.74 19.08
N ASN A 27 -6.19 2.05 17.85
CA ASN A 27 -5.37 3.21 17.52
C ASN A 27 -5.50 3.55 16.04
N LEU A 28 -6.48 4.40 15.70
CA LEU A 28 -6.80 4.72 14.31
C LEU A 28 -5.61 5.33 13.54
N LEU A 29 -4.86 6.23 14.17
CA LEU A 29 -3.74 6.92 13.54
C LEU A 29 -2.61 5.95 13.21
N ALA A 30 -2.18 5.13 14.18
CA ALA A 30 -1.10 4.18 13.96
C ALA A 30 -1.46 3.11 12.91
N VAL A 31 -2.73 2.68 12.87
CA VAL A 31 -3.19 1.71 11.87
C VAL A 31 -3.24 2.35 10.48
N SER A 32 -3.75 3.58 10.36
CA SER A 32 -3.74 4.33 9.10
C SER A 32 -2.33 4.55 8.58
N ASP A 33 -1.39 4.93 9.45
CA ASP A 33 0.03 5.08 9.12
C ASP A 33 0.64 3.76 8.65
N SER A 34 0.33 2.65 9.32
CA SER A 34 0.83 1.33 8.93
C SER A 34 0.34 0.92 7.53
N LEU A 35 -0.93 1.20 7.21
CA LEU A 35 -1.46 1.03 5.87
C LEU A 35 -0.68 1.88 4.88
N ARG A 36 -0.56 3.18 5.13
CA ARG A 36 0.17 4.09 4.24
C ARG A 36 1.60 3.62 3.96
N ILE A 37 2.34 3.19 4.98
CA ILE A 37 3.73 2.72 4.86
C ILE A 37 3.80 1.43 4.04
N ILE A 38 2.95 0.44 4.34
CA ILE A 38 2.94 -0.85 3.65
C ILE A 38 2.55 -0.66 2.18
N TRP A 39 1.48 0.09 1.91
CA TRP A 39 1.00 0.37 0.56
C TRP A 39 1.98 1.23 -0.26
N ASN A 40 2.79 2.08 0.39
CA ASN A 40 3.89 2.79 -0.27
C ASN A 40 5.15 1.93 -0.51
N SER A 41 5.22 0.74 0.09
CA SER A 41 6.37 -0.17 0.00
C SER A 41 6.19 -1.32 -0.99
N VAL A 42 5.01 -1.43 -1.61
CA VAL A 42 4.65 -2.51 -2.54
C VAL A 42 4.43 -1.97 -3.96
N PRO A 43 4.82 -2.69 -5.02
CA PRO A 43 4.59 -2.28 -6.41
C PRO A 43 3.15 -2.44 -6.89
N GLU A 44 2.32 -3.17 -6.14
CA GLU A 44 0.95 -3.51 -6.53
C GLU A 44 0.05 -2.28 -6.68
N ALA A 45 -0.90 -2.37 -7.61
CA ALA A 45 -1.94 -1.37 -7.81
C ALA A 45 -2.82 -1.25 -6.55
N PHE A 46 -3.37 -0.07 -6.32
CA PHE A 46 -4.36 0.10 -5.27
C PHE A 46 -5.62 -0.75 -5.53
N LEU A 47 -6.32 -1.08 -4.44
CA LEU A 47 -7.62 -1.72 -4.49
C LEU A 47 -8.69 -0.68 -4.88
N CYS A 48 -9.47 -0.94 -5.92
CA CYS A 48 -10.66 -0.12 -6.20
C CYS A 48 -11.85 -0.57 -5.33
N HIS A 49 -12.89 0.26 -5.29
CA HIS A 49 -14.13 -0.07 -4.59
C HIS A 49 -14.73 -1.41 -5.05
N GLU A 50 -14.77 -1.69 -6.35
CA GLU A 50 -15.36 -2.95 -6.85
C GLU A 50 -14.60 -4.18 -6.36
N GLU A 51 -13.28 -4.10 -6.26
CA GLU A 51 -12.45 -5.21 -5.79
C GLU A 51 -12.65 -5.48 -4.30
N ILE A 52 -12.70 -4.42 -3.49
CA ILE A 52 -13.03 -4.49 -2.06
C ILE A 52 -14.45 -5.05 -1.88
N ALA A 53 -15.42 -4.52 -2.63
CA ALA A 53 -16.80 -4.97 -2.56
C ALA A 53 -16.95 -6.44 -2.93
N SER A 54 -16.27 -6.91 -4.00
CA SER A 54 -16.29 -8.32 -4.38
C SER A 54 -15.71 -9.20 -3.27
N ALA A 55 -14.54 -8.84 -2.74
CA ALA A 55 -13.85 -9.65 -1.74
C ALA A 55 -14.63 -9.75 -0.42
N PHE A 56 -15.19 -8.64 0.08
CA PHE A 56 -15.86 -8.64 1.37
C PHE A 56 -17.34 -9.05 1.30
N LYS A 57 -18.00 -8.90 0.15
CA LYS A 57 -19.38 -9.37 -0.01
C LYS A 57 -19.47 -10.90 0.05
N GLU A 58 -18.48 -11.60 -0.51
CA GLU A 58 -18.39 -13.08 -0.42
C GLU A 58 -18.25 -13.56 1.04
N GLU A 59 -17.66 -12.73 1.90
CA GLU A 59 -17.47 -13.00 3.33
C GLU A 59 -18.63 -12.50 4.21
N GLY A 60 -19.73 -12.03 3.61
CA GLY A 60 -20.97 -11.67 4.32
C GLY A 60 -21.04 -10.23 4.86
N PHE A 61 -20.15 -9.34 4.43
CA PHE A 61 -20.17 -7.93 4.86
C PHE A 61 -21.37 -7.19 4.25
N SER A 62 -21.99 -6.31 5.03
CA SER A 62 -23.04 -5.44 4.54
C SER A 62 -22.49 -4.35 3.60
N PRO A 63 -23.30 -3.80 2.68
CA PRO A 63 -22.87 -2.71 1.80
C PRO A 63 -22.32 -1.50 2.57
N LYS A 64 -22.86 -1.22 3.77
CA LYS A 64 -22.40 -0.12 4.62
C LYS A 64 -20.99 -0.39 5.18
N GLU A 65 -20.72 -1.62 5.63
CA GLU A 65 -19.39 -1.97 6.13
C GLU A 65 -18.35 -1.95 5.01
N ILE A 66 -18.72 -2.38 3.80
CA ILE A 66 -17.86 -2.31 2.61
C ILE A 66 -17.50 -0.86 2.29
N GLU A 67 -18.48 0.05 2.30
CA GLU A 67 -18.24 1.48 2.08
C GLU A 67 -17.32 2.06 3.18
N ASP A 68 -17.55 1.69 4.44
CA ASP A 68 -16.71 2.13 5.56
C ASP A 68 -15.26 1.62 5.42
N ILE A 69 -15.06 0.38 4.97
CA ILE A 69 -13.73 -0.21 4.69
C ILE A 69 -13.06 0.55 3.55
N TYR A 70 -13.77 0.78 2.45
CA TYR A 70 -13.24 1.48 1.27
C TYR A 70 -12.83 2.91 1.62
N LYS A 71 -13.67 3.63 2.36
CA LYS A 71 -13.38 4.99 2.82
C LYS A 71 -12.14 5.01 3.72
N PHE A 72 -12.08 4.13 4.72
CA PHE A 72 -10.94 4.00 5.62
C PHE A 72 -9.63 3.73 4.86
N TYR A 73 -9.68 2.79 3.90
CA TYR A 73 -8.54 2.48 3.04
C TYR A 73 -8.10 3.70 2.21
N SER A 74 -9.03 4.33 1.52
CA SER A 74 -8.76 5.44 0.60
C SER A 74 -8.19 6.66 1.33
N GLU A 75 -8.70 6.95 2.53
CA GLU A 75 -8.16 7.98 3.41
C GLU A 75 -6.73 7.66 3.87
N ALA A 76 -6.45 6.40 4.22
CA ALA A 76 -5.12 5.98 4.67
C ALA A 76 -4.07 6.04 3.56
N VAL A 77 -4.43 5.67 2.32
CA VAL A 77 -3.50 5.72 1.17
C VAL A 77 -3.50 7.07 0.45
N GLU A 78 -4.33 8.01 0.90
CA GLU A 78 -4.53 9.36 0.34
C GLU A 78 -4.96 9.36 -1.14
N GLU A 79 -5.63 8.29 -1.59
CA GLU A 79 -5.96 8.03 -2.99
C GLU A 79 -7.36 7.40 -3.09
N PHE A 80 -8.14 7.78 -4.10
CA PHE A 80 -9.51 7.30 -4.33
C PHE A 80 -9.61 6.55 -5.67
N PRO A 81 -9.09 5.32 -5.74
CA PRO A 81 -9.03 4.56 -6.99
C PRO A 81 -10.43 4.14 -7.45
N SER A 82 -10.88 4.73 -8.55
CA SER A 82 -12.12 4.33 -9.23
C SER A 82 -11.96 3.03 -10.01
N LYS A 83 -10.74 2.67 -10.41
CA LYS A 83 -10.38 1.43 -11.11
C LYS A 83 -9.01 0.95 -10.67
N VAL A 84 -8.73 -0.33 -10.89
CA VAL A 84 -7.40 -0.90 -10.64
C VAL A 84 -6.45 -0.47 -11.75
N GLU A 85 -5.53 0.44 -11.42
CA GLU A 85 -4.53 0.96 -12.35
C GLU A 85 -3.09 0.74 -11.83
N PRO A 86 -2.12 0.52 -12.73
CA PRO A 86 -0.71 0.48 -12.35
C PRO A 86 -0.28 1.76 -11.63
N ARG A 87 0.59 1.63 -10.63
CA ARG A 87 1.16 2.79 -9.94
C ARG A 87 2.00 3.63 -10.91
N SER A 88 2.22 4.90 -10.57
CA SER A 88 3.05 5.78 -11.39
C SER A 88 4.48 5.22 -11.55
N LEU A 89 5.14 5.57 -12.67
CA LEU A 89 6.56 5.23 -12.87
C LEU A 89 7.43 5.71 -11.70
N LYS A 90 7.10 6.88 -11.14
CA LYS A 90 7.78 7.45 -9.96
C LYS A 90 7.74 6.48 -8.76
N HIS A 91 6.60 5.85 -8.51
CA HIS A 91 6.43 4.85 -7.45
C HIS A 91 7.25 3.59 -7.72
N TYR A 92 7.21 3.06 -8.95
CA TYR A 92 8.06 1.92 -9.31
C TYR A 92 9.55 2.22 -9.12
N CYS A 93 10.00 3.42 -9.54
CA CYS A 93 11.38 3.86 -9.30
C CYS A 93 11.71 3.89 -7.81
N ARG A 94 10.81 4.40 -6.94
CA ARG A 94 11.00 4.36 -5.47
C ARG A 94 11.26 2.94 -4.98
N ILE A 95 10.40 1.99 -5.35
CA ILE A 95 10.52 0.59 -4.91
C ILE A 95 11.85 -0.01 -5.37
N VAL A 96 12.23 0.21 -6.63
CA VAL A 96 13.48 -0.33 -7.20
C VAL A 96 14.70 0.27 -6.51
N ILE A 97 14.74 1.59 -6.31
CA ILE A 97 15.85 2.29 -5.64
C ILE A 97 15.99 1.80 -4.20
N ARG A 98 14.91 1.80 -3.42
CA ARG A 98 14.92 1.31 -2.02
C ARG A 98 15.38 -0.13 -1.92
N ARG A 99 14.89 -1.01 -2.81
CA ARG A 99 15.33 -2.41 -2.88
C ARG A 99 16.81 -2.52 -3.24
N ARG A 100 17.34 -1.67 -4.13
CA ARG A 100 18.75 -1.69 -4.50
C ARG A 100 19.64 -1.25 -3.35
N LEU A 101 19.27 -0.18 -2.64
CA LEU A 101 19.98 0.28 -1.44
C LEU A 101 20.06 -0.82 -0.38
N TRP A 102 18.92 -1.46 -0.09
CA TRP A 102 18.86 -2.61 0.81
C TRP A 102 19.84 -3.73 0.42
N LYS A 103 19.84 -4.12 -0.86
CA LYS A 103 20.73 -5.17 -1.39
C LYS A 103 22.22 -4.79 -1.30
N CYS A 104 22.53 -3.51 -1.28
CA CYS A 104 23.89 -3.00 -1.10
C CYS A 104 24.27 -2.83 0.39
N GLY A 105 23.43 -3.24 1.35
CA GLY A 105 23.67 -3.06 2.78
C GLY A 105 23.45 -1.63 3.27
N LEU A 106 22.82 -0.77 2.46
CA LEU A 106 22.55 0.62 2.78
C LEU A 106 21.14 0.75 3.35
N TRP A 107 21.06 0.83 4.68
CA TRP A 107 19.81 0.92 5.44
C TRP A 107 19.12 2.26 5.25
N LEU A 108 17.79 2.28 5.19
CA LEU A 108 17.03 3.53 5.12
C LEU A 108 16.85 4.12 6.54
N PRO A 109 16.90 5.45 6.72
CA PRO A 109 17.06 6.49 5.69
C PRO A 109 18.53 6.78 5.28
N GLU A 110 19.50 6.19 5.97
CA GLU A 110 20.92 6.51 5.81
C GLU A 110 21.46 6.31 4.38
N GLY A 111 21.09 5.19 3.74
CA GLY A 111 21.46 4.88 2.37
C GLY A 111 20.93 5.88 1.35
N ILE A 112 19.80 6.53 1.63
CA ILE A 112 19.27 7.60 0.78
C ILE A 112 20.06 8.89 1.01
N ARG A 113 20.41 9.21 2.25
CA ARG A 113 21.24 10.38 2.58
C ARG A 113 22.62 10.30 1.89
N GLN A 114 23.18 9.10 1.77
CA GLN A 114 24.45 8.85 1.09
C GLN A 114 24.36 8.79 -0.44
N SER A 115 23.16 8.84 -1.02
CA SER A 115 22.97 8.61 -2.46
C SER A 115 23.32 9.82 -3.35
N GLY A 116 23.63 10.98 -2.77
CA GLY A 116 23.90 12.22 -3.50
C GLY A 116 22.70 12.80 -4.26
N LEU A 117 21.49 12.29 -4.04
CA LEU A 117 20.29 12.77 -4.72
C LEU A 117 19.85 14.14 -4.18
N PRO A 118 19.18 14.99 -4.98
CA PRO A 118 18.58 16.22 -4.50
C PRO A 118 17.65 16.00 -3.28
N PRO A 119 17.57 16.93 -2.31
CA PRO A 119 16.79 16.77 -1.08
C PRO A 119 15.32 16.38 -1.32
N LYS A 120 14.69 16.92 -2.37
CA LYS A 120 13.31 16.60 -2.74
C LYS A 120 13.12 15.13 -3.13
N LEU A 121 14.11 14.53 -3.81
CA LEU A 121 14.08 13.11 -4.16
C LEU A 121 14.39 12.23 -2.94
N GLN A 122 15.29 12.66 -2.06
CA GLN A 122 15.55 11.96 -0.80
C GLN A 122 14.29 11.89 0.06
N ALA A 123 13.59 13.01 0.24
CA ALA A 123 12.32 13.07 0.98
C ALA A 123 11.29 12.12 0.36
N TYR A 124 11.15 12.11 -0.97
CA TYR A 124 10.23 11.21 -1.66
C TYR A 124 10.57 9.72 -1.47
N LEU A 125 11.86 9.38 -1.36
CA LEU A 125 12.34 8.01 -1.17
C LEU A 125 12.27 7.54 0.29
N ASN A 126 12.22 8.45 1.27
CA ASN A 126 12.17 8.17 2.71
C ASN A 126 10.76 7.95 3.27
N LEU A 127 9.73 8.13 2.44
CA LEU A 127 8.34 7.77 2.75
C LEU A 127 8.14 6.26 2.94
#